data_AF-A0A1E7QJ09-F1
#
_entry.id   AF-A0A1E7QJ09-F1
#
_cell.length_a   1.000
_cell.length_b   1.000
_cell.length_c   1.000
_cell.angle_alpha   90.00
_cell.angle_beta   90.00
_cell.angle_gamma   90.00
#
_symmetry.space_group_name_H-M   'P 1'
#
loop_
_entity.id
_entity.type
_entity.pdbx_description
1 polymer ?
#
loop_
_entity_poly.entity_id
_entity_poly.type
_entity_poly.pdbx_seq_one_letter_code
_entity_poly.pdbx_strand_id
1 'polypeptide(L)'
;MVKFLPEETPIAMLWLVKDPAELKSDQLPMPDNERYPYKARLLNWADSEPHRRIRFYYISTGLTLEQEQKLLDLSNPEKGGKSNIEVVDFNTEFQGSYNLDFLKNENIPFVWKIDILRLIPLLKDGPMIYFDFDILPVKNKKIGEIEMNDVGYKMAAYRGSMENSILAVESTNNIIVTAVYNTISDLIDNKELLDIVLSKRRLVANCVHYNHVVNGLHIAAAKYVYENKNEATLEKLEQELKEWIKRNFDTMKMIDNDNSKINLDINEYFSCKGNFDIKNDLSWTGKNQCNLYGNDNGNSEINDIDININDKAQTIDNNEIKRNKGI
;
A
#
# COMPACT_ATOMS: atom_id res chain seq x y z
N MET A 1 20.28 16.77 9.84
CA MET A 1 20.86 15.44 10.06
C MET A 1 20.05 14.49 9.21
N VAL A 2 20.68 13.72 8.32
CA VAL A 2 19.97 12.73 7.49
C VAL A 2 19.60 11.56 8.40
N LYS A 3 18.33 11.13 8.35
CA LYS A 3 17.82 10.00 9.13
C LYS A 3 17.72 8.78 8.24
N PHE A 4 17.89 7.60 8.81
CA PHE A 4 17.83 6.33 8.08
C PHE A 4 17.00 5.32 8.85
N LEU A 5 16.19 4.55 8.13
CA LEU A 5 15.72 3.27 8.62
C LEU A 5 16.88 2.27 8.58
N PRO A 6 17.20 1.62 9.72
CA PRO A 6 18.28 0.64 9.78
C PRO A 6 18.17 -0.49 8.76
N GLU A 7 19.31 -1.08 8.40
CA GLU A 7 19.36 -2.26 7.52
C GLU A 7 18.57 -3.46 8.10
N GLU A 8 18.36 -3.53 9.41
CA GLU A 8 17.57 -4.62 10.03
C GLU A 8 16.06 -4.31 10.12
N THR A 9 15.60 -3.15 9.63
CA THR A 9 14.17 -2.79 9.68
C THR A 9 13.33 -3.87 9.00
N PRO A 10 12.30 -4.43 9.68
CA PRO A 10 11.45 -5.47 9.14
C PRO A 10 10.70 -5.04 7.88
N ILE A 11 10.50 -5.99 6.98
CA ILE A 11 9.61 -5.87 5.83
C ILE A 11 8.27 -6.49 6.21
N ALA A 12 7.17 -5.78 5.99
CA ALA A 12 5.82 -6.28 6.13
C ALA A 12 5.20 -6.57 4.76
N MET A 13 4.50 -7.69 4.66
CA MET A 13 3.66 -8.03 3.51
C MET A 13 2.32 -8.53 4.04
N LEU A 14 1.21 -8.18 3.38
CA LEU A 14 -0.14 -8.51 3.84
C LEU A 14 -0.92 -9.26 2.77
N TRP A 15 -1.56 -10.35 3.16
CA TRP A 15 -2.46 -11.12 2.30
C TRP A 15 -3.86 -11.24 2.89
N LEU A 16 -4.85 -10.90 2.07
CA LEU A 16 -6.27 -11.13 2.34
C LEU A 16 -6.84 -11.97 1.20
N VAL A 17 -7.43 -13.11 1.53
CA VAL A 17 -8.15 -13.94 0.55
C VAL A 17 -9.44 -13.25 0.15
N LYS A 18 -9.63 -13.07 -1.16
CA LYS A 18 -10.83 -12.42 -1.71
C LYS A 18 -12.12 -13.20 -1.46
N ASP A 19 -12.11 -14.49 -1.76
CA ASP A 19 -13.24 -15.39 -1.54
C ASP A 19 -12.71 -16.72 -0.99
N PRO A 20 -12.75 -16.91 0.35
CA PRO A 20 -12.33 -18.16 0.96
C PRO A 20 -13.12 -19.38 0.49
N ALA A 21 -14.36 -19.20 0.00
CA ALA A 21 -15.19 -20.32 -0.47
C ALA A 21 -14.70 -20.91 -1.80
N GLU A 22 -13.88 -20.19 -2.57
CA GLU A 22 -13.25 -20.70 -3.79
C GLU A 22 -12.05 -21.62 -3.52
N LEU A 23 -11.54 -21.63 -2.28
CA LEU A 23 -10.37 -22.43 -1.91
C LEU A 23 -10.77 -23.86 -1.55
N LYS A 24 -9.96 -24.83 -1.99
CA LYS A 24 -10.04 -26.20 -1.44
C LYS A 24 -9.55 -26.20 0.01
N SER A 25 -10.08 -27.10 0.83
CA SER A 25 -9.75 -27.18 2.26
C SER A 25 -8.26 -27.41 2.53
N ASP A 26 -7.57 -28.09 1.62
CA ASP A 26 -6.15 -28.43 1.69
C ASP A 26 -5.27 -27.51 0.83
N GLN A 27 -5.81 -26.42 0.29
CA GLN A 27 -5.06 -25.49 -0.53
C GLN A 27 -4.29 -24.47 0.33
N LEU A 28 -3.08 -24.09 -0.08
CA LEU A 28 -2.42 -22.90 0.49
C LEU A 28 -3.28 -21.68 0.12
N PRO A 29 -3.83 -20.91 1.09
CA PRO A 29 -4.74 -19.81 0.82
C PRO A 29 -3.98 -18.55 0.33
N MET A 30 -3.03 -18.72 -0.59
CA MET A 30 -2.23 -17.67 -1.23
C MET A 30 -1.85 -18.14 -2.65
N PRO A 31 -1.91 -17.26 -3.67
CA PRO A 31 -1.52 -17.58 -5.04
C PRO A 31 -0.05 -18.01 -5.15
N ASP A 32 0.18 -19.04 -5.98
CA ASP A 32 1.51 -19.50 -6.36
C ASP A 32 1.49 -20.11 -7.76
N ASN A 33 0.96 -19.35 -8.73
CA ASN A 33 0.90 -19.76 -10.13
C ASN A 33 1.76 -18.83 -11.01
N GLU A 34 1.94 -19.17 -12.29
CA GLU A 34 2.79 -18.41 -13.22
C GLU A 34 2.40 -16.93 -13.31
N ARG A 35 1.11 -16.62 -13.19
CA ARG A 35 0.58 -15.27 -13.29
C ARG A 35 0.75 -14.48 -12.00
N TYR A 36 0.47 -15.11 -10.86
CA TYR A 36 0.50 -14.51 -9.53
C TYR A 36 1.35 -15.38 -8.58
N PRO A 37 2.68 -15.35 -8.71
CA PRO A 37 3.58 -16.20 -7.93
C PRO A 37 3.84 -15.61 -6.52
N TYR A 38 2.80 -15.30 -5.75
CA TYR A 38 2.92 -14.53 -4.50
C TYR A 38 3.70 -15.28 -3.43
N LYS A 39 3.49 -16.59 -3.28
CA LYS A 39 4.34 -17.41 -2.43
C LYS A 39 5.80 -17.32 -2.83
N ALA A 40 6.13 -17.52 -4.11
CA ALA A 40 7.50 -17.44 -4.59
C ALA A 40 8.11 -16.05 -4.36
N ARG A 41 7.33 -14.97 -4.51
CA ARG A 41 7.79 -13.60 -4.25
C ARG A 41 8.10 -13.35 -2.78
N LEU A 42 7.27 -13.84 -1.85
CA LEU A 42 7.56 -13.80 -0.41
C LEU A 42 8.86 -14.54 -0.07
N LEU A 43 9.02 -15.76 -0.59
CA LEU A 43 10.23 -16.56 -0.36
C LEU A 43 11.47 -15.90 -0.98
N ASN A 44 11.34 -15.25 -2.13
CA ASN A 44 12.43 -14.53 -2.78
C ASN A 44 12.87 -13.29 -1.97
N TRP A 45 11.93 -12.58 -1.34
CA TRP A 45 12.28 -11.51 -0.40
C TRP A 45 13.06 -12.03 0.80
N ALA A 46 12.60 -13.13 1.39
CA ALA A 46 13.29 -13.78 2.51
C ALA A 46 14.70 -14.26 2.14
N ASP A 47 14.91 -14.76 0.92
CA ASP A 47 16.24 -15.15 0.41
C ASP A 47 17.14 -13.95 0.08
N SER A 48 16.57 -12.85 -0.41
CA SER A 48 17.32 -11.63 -0.77
C SER A 48 17.74 -10.83 0.46
N GLU A 49 16.96 -10.90 1.53
CA GLU A 49 17.19 -10.18 2.79
C GLU A 49 17.29 -11.16 3.99
N PRO A 50 18.28 -12.08 4.02
CA PRO A 50 18.35 -13.15 5.03
C PRO A 50 18.62 -12.65 6.45
N HIS A 51 19.04 -11.39 6.58
CA HIS A 51 19.28 -10.71 7.86
C HIS A 51 18.02 -10.04 8.40
N ARG A 52 17.15 -9.54 7.52
CA ARG A 52 15.89 -8.90 7.90
C ARG A 52 14.85 -9.92 8.27
N ARG A 53 13.96 -9.50 9.16
CA ARG A 53 12.70 -10.18 9.38
C ARG A 53 11.68 -9.78 8.31
N ILE A 54 11.01 -10.78 7.75
CA ILE A 54 9.86 -10.61 6.86
C ILE A 54 8.59 -10.95 7.64
N ARG A 55 7.82 -9.96 8.07
CA ARG A 55 6.54 -10.16 8.76
C ARG A 55 5.44 -10.32 7.70
N PHE A 56 5.00 -11.56 7.51
CA PHE A 56 3.91 -11.91 6.62
C PHE A 56 2.60 -11.97 7.41
N TYR A 57 1.75 -10.97 7.22
CA TYR A 57 0.43 -10.90 7.82
C TYR A 57 -0.61 -11.56 6.92
N TYR A 58 -1.43 -12.43 7.48
CA TYR A 58 -2.60 -12.98 6.79
C TYR A 58 -3.88 -12.68 7.54
N ILE A 59 -4.99 -12.53 6.82
CA ILE A 59 -6.32 -12.39 7.41
C ILE A 59 -6.97 -13.77 7.52
N SER A 60 -7.18 -14.28 8.74
CA SER A 60 -7.77 -15.60 9.00
C SER A 60 -9.27 -15.72 8.72
N THR A 61 -9.96 -14.62 8.43
CA THR A 61 -11.42 -14.61 8.23
C THR A 61 -11.84 -15.57 7.12
N GLY A 62 -12.58 -16.63 7.48
CA GLY A 62 -13.14 -17.61 6.55
C GLY A 62 -12.17 -18.73 6.15
N LEU A 63 -10.96 -18.77 6.71
CA LEU A 63 -10.01 -19.86 6.47
C LEU A 63 -10.28 -21.05 7.39
N THR A 64 -9.87 -22.24 6.95
CA THR A 64 -9.85 -23.44 7.79
C THR A 64 -8.54 -23.52 8.58
N LEU A 65 -8.53 -24.27 9.70
CA LEU A 65 -7.31 -24.52 10.48
C LEU A 65 -6.18 -25.15 9.64
N GLU A 66 -6.54 -25.99 8.66
CA GLU A 66 -5.55 -26.60 7.75
C GLU A 66 -4.93 -25.55 6.80
N GLN A 67 -5.74 -24.63 6.29
CA GLN A 67 -5.26 -23.51 5.45
C GLN A 67 -4.37 -22.56 6.25
N GLU A 68 -4.76 -22.24 7.49
CA GLU A 68 -3.93 -21.45 8.40
C GLU A 68 -2.59 -22.15 8.69
N GLN A 69 -2.60 -23.45 8.96
CA GLN A 69 -1.38 -24.21 9.17
C GLN A 69 -0.44 -24.19 7.95
N LYS A 70 -0.99 -24.23 6.73
CA LYS A 70 -0.19 -24.11 5.49
C LYS A 70 0.46 -22.73 5.34
N LEU A 71 -0.19 -21.66 5.83
CA LEU A 71 0.44 -20.34 5.89
C LEU A 71 1.53 -20.32 6.95
N LEU A 72 1.29 -20.86 8.15
CA LEU A 72 2.29 -20.95 9.22
C LEU A 72 3.55 -21.73 8.77
N ASP A 73 3.37 -22.78 7.98
CA ASP A 73 4.45 -23.57 7.38
C ASP A 73 5.41 -22.73 6.51
N LEU A 74 5.04 -21.52 6.04
CA LEU A 74 5.93 -20.60 5.31
C LEU A 74 7.08 -20.06 6.18
N SER A 75 6.99 -20.16 7.51
CA SER A 75 8.09 -19.85 8.45
C SER A 75 9.01 -21.04 8.73
N ASN A 76 8.66 -22.25 8.26
CA ASN A 76 9.38 -23.48 8.57
C ASN A 76 10.22 -23.98 7.38
N PRO A 77 11.56 -23.94 7.46
CA PRO A 77 12.43 -24.45 6.40
C PRO A 77 12.20 -25.92 6.02
N GLU A 78 11.82 -26.77 6.97
CA GLU A 78 11.54 -28.21 6.72
C GLU A 78 10.26 -28.41 5.89
N LYS A 79 9.38 -27.41 5.85
CA LYS A 79 8.16 -27.37 5.04
C LYS A 79 8.32 -26.55 3.76
N GLY A 80 9.54 -26.10 3.44
CA GLY A 80 9.83 -25.24 2.28
C GLY A 80 9.62 -23.73 2.53
N GLY A 81 9.44 -23.33 3.78
CA GLY A 81 9.42 -21.94 4.23
C GLY A 81 10.82 -21.36 4.47
N LYS A 82 10.91 -20.20 5.13
CA LYS A 82 12.16 -19.54 5.50
C LYS A 82 12.13 -19.08 6.95
N SER A 83 13.24 -19.26 7.67
CA SER A 83 13.33 -18.97 9.11
C SER A 83 13.25 -17.48 9.47
N ASN A 84 13.50 -16.58 8.51
CA ASN A 84 13.35 -15.14 8.70
C ASN A 84 11.95 -14.63 8.32
N ILE A 85 11.03 -15.52 7.88
CA ILE A 85 9.61 -15.18 7.73
C ILE A 85 8.91 -15.41 9.07
N GLU A 86 8.29 -14.35 9.59
CA GLU A 86 7.37 -14.40 10.73
C GLU A 86 5.94 -14.33 10.18
N VAL A 87 5.19 -15.43 10.30
CA VAL A 87 3.80 -15.51 9.84
C VAL A 87 2.87 -15.10 10.99
N VAL A 88 2.04 -14.08 10.76
CA VAL A 88 1.20 -13.47 11.78
C VAL A 88 -0.26 -13.52 11.35
N ASP A 89 -1.12 -14.12 12.17
CA ASP A 89 -2.57 -13.96 12.03
C ASP A 89 -2.96 -12.54 12.45
N PHE A 90 -3.30 -11.73 11.46
CA PHE A 90 -3.63 -10.33 11.66
C PHE A 90 -4.85 -10.15 12.57
N ASN A 91 -5.85 -11.04 12.48
CA ASN A 91 -7.06 -10.91 13.27
C ASN A 91 -6.73 -11.13 14.75
N THR A 92 -6.01 -12.21 15.05
CA THR A 92 -5.56 -12.50 16.42
C THR A 92 -4.74 -11.36 16.99
N GLU A 93 -3.78 -10.83 16.21
CA GLU A 93 -2.88 -9.76 16.66
C GLU A 93 -3.62 -8.43 16.92
N PHE A 94 -4.55 -8.04 16.05
CA PHE A 94 -5.03 -6.65 16.00
C PHE A 94 -6.51 -6.45 16.37
N GLN A 95 -7.35 -7.49 16.43
CA GLN A 95 -8.79 -7.33 16.72
C GLN A 95 -9.10 -6.66 18.08
N GLY A 96 -8.20 -6.76 19.05
CA GLY A 96 -8.36 -6.11 20.35
C GLY A 96 -8.03 -4.62 20.36
N SER A 97 -7.31 -4.13 19.36
CA SER A 97 -6.86 -2.73 19.25
C SER A 97 -7.54 -1.94 18.14
N TYR A 98 -8.11 -2.64 17.15
CA TYR A 98 -8.66 -2.02 15.95
C TYR A 98 -10.00 -2.65 15.57
N ASN A 99 -10.91 -1.82 15.08
CA ASN A 99 -12.19 -2.29 14.54
C ASN A 99 -11.95 -2.99 13.19
N LEU A 100 -12.06 -4.32 13.16
CA LEU A 100 -11.92 -5.13 11.95
C LEU A 100 -13.28 -5.57 11.35
N ASP A 101 -14.41 -5.09 11.88
CA ASP A 101 -15.73 -5.51 11.39
C ASP A 101 -16.01 -5.06 9.96
N PHE A 102 -15.29 -4.04 9.47
CA PHE A 102 -15.34 -3.60 8.08
C PHE A 102 -14.94 -4.70 7.08
N LEU A 103 -14.19 -5.71 7.52
CA LEU A 103 -13.85 -6.88 6.69
C LEU A 103 -15.08 -7.67 6.27
N LYS A 104 -16.13 -7.69 7.10
CA LYS A 104 -17.41 -8.36 6.83
C LYS A 104 -18.39 -7.48 6.06
N ASN A 105 -18.11 -6.18 5.90
CA ASN A 105 -18.99 -5.26 5.20
C ASN A 105 -18.81 -5.42 3.68
N GLU A 106 -19.83 -5.94 3.00
CA GLU A 106 -19.85 -6.16 1.55
C GLU A 106 -19.93 -4.85 0.73
N ASN A 107 -20.39 -3.76 1.35
CA ASN A 107 -20.44 -2.46 0.69
C ASN A 107 -19.06 -1.82 0.56
N ILE A 108 -18.11 -2.23 1.41
CA ILE A 108 -16.73 -1.72 1.36
C ILE A 108 -15.96 -2.48 0.28
N PRO A 109 -15.39 -1.78 -0.72
CA PRO A 109 -14.65 -2.42 -1.79
C PRO A 109 -13.48 -3.25 -1.26
N PHE A 110 -13.27 -4.43 -1.84
CA PHE A 110 -12.20 -5.34 -1.40
C PHE A 110 -10.81 -4.68 -1.36
N VAL A 111 -10.46 -3.91 -2.40
CA VAL A 111 -9.16 -3.20 -2.47
C VAL A 111 -8.99 -2.21 -1.31
N TRP A 112 -10.06 -1.51 -0.91
CA TRP A 112 -9.99 -0.61 0.24
C TRP A 112 -9.70 -1.34 1.53
N LYS A 113 -10.22 -2.57 1.69
CA LYS A 113 -9.92 -3.38 2.88
C LYS A 113 -8.41 -3.60 3.00
N ILE A 114 -7.75 -3.98 1.91
CA ILE A 114 -6.28 -4.15 1.88
C ILE A 114 -5.58 -2.81 2.19
N ASP A 115 -6.03 -1.71 1.59
CA ASP A 115 -5.43 -0.39 1.80
C ASP A 115 -5.56 0.12 3.23
N ILE A 116 -6.64 -0.21 3.93
CA ILE A 116 -6.82 0.12 5.34
C ILE A 116 -5.94 -0.78 6.21
N LEU A 117 -5.98 -2.09 5.96
CA LEU A 117 -5.25 -3.09 6.73
C LEU A 117 -3.74 -2.84 6.72
N ARG A 118 -3.16 -2.42 5.59
CA ARG A 118 -1.70 -2.16 5.50
C ARG A 118 -1.23 -1.02 6.40
N LEU A 119 -2.12 -0.11 6.83
CA LEU A 119 -1.74 0.98 7.75
C LEU A 119 -1.51 0.46 9.17
N ILE A 120 -2.22 -0.58 9.60
CA ILE A 120 -2.20 -1.06 10.99
C ILE A 120 -0.82 -1.58 11.42
N PRO A 121 -0.13 -2.45 10.65
CA PRO A 121 1.23 -2.87 11.00
C PRO A 121 2.20 -1.70 11.12
N LEU A 122 2.08 -0.70 10.23
CA LEU A 122 2.92 0.50 10.29
C LEU A 122 2.67 1.31 11.58
N LEU A 123 1.43 1.32 12.07
CA LEU A 123 1.05 2.00 13.31
C LEU A 123 1.55 1.28 14.56
N LYS A 124 1.42 -0.05 14.62
CA LYS A 124 1.74 -0.85 15.82
C LYS A 124 3.15 -1.38 15.88
N ASP A 125 3.68 -1.83 14.75
CA ASP A 125 4.92 -2.61 14.70
C ASP A 125 6.10 -1.81 14.12
N GLY A 126 5.91 -0.52 13.80
CA GLY A 126 6.97 0.37 13.33
C GLY A 126 8.19 0.45 14.29
N PRO A 127 9.43 0.69 13.82
CA PRO A 127 9.85 0.98 12.44
C PRO A 127 9.62 -0.19 11.47
N MET A 128 9.13 0.11 10.27
CA MET A 128 8.72 -0.92 9.32
C MET A 128 8.69 -0.42 7.88
N ILE A 129 8.92 -1.32 6.94
CA ILE A 129 8.74 -1.11 5.50
C ILE A 129 7.64 -2.07 5.02
N TYR A 130 6.52 -1.57 4.55
CA TYR A 130 5.50 -2.36 3.89
C TYR A 130 5.80 -2.50 2.40
N PHE A 131 5.65 -3.70 1.86
CA PHE A 131 5.67 -4.01 0.43
C PHE A 131 4.42 -4.79 0.01
N ASP A 132 3.81 -4.34 -1.09
CA ASP A 132 2.91 -5.18 -1.87
C ASP A 132 3.69 -6.32 -2.55
N PHE A 133 2.96 -7.38 -2.91
CA PHE A 133 3.54 -8.56 -3.54
C PHE A 133 4.07 -8.33 -4.95
N ASP A 134 3.85 -7.17 -5.56
CA ASP A 134 4.40 -6.80 -6.87
C ASP A 134 5.69 -6.01 -6.79
N ILE A 135 6.15 -5.72 -5.57
CA ILE A 135 7.48 -5.19 -5.28
C ILE A 135 8.45 -6.36 -5.21
N LEU A 136 9.46 -6.37 -6.07
CA LEU A 136 10.43 -7.45 -6.19
C LEU A 136 11.82 -7.03 -5.72
N PRO A 137 12.60 -7.94 -5.12
CA PRO A 137 14.00 -7.66 -4.82
C PRO A 137 14.81 -7.53 -6.13
N VAL A 138 15.75 -6.58 -6.16
CA VAL A 138 16.71 -6.51 -7.26
C VAL A 138 17.75 -7.62 -7.09
N LYS A 139 17.97 -8.40 -8.15
CA LYS A 139 18.90 -9.53 -8.12
C LYS A 139 20.28 -9.13 -7.60
N ASN A 140 20.77 -9.87 -6.61
CA ASN A 140 22.07 -9.68 -5.97
C ASN A 140 22.29 -8.31 -5.32
N LYS A 141 21.22 -7.59 -4.96
CA LYS A 141 21.29 -6.34 -4.22
C LYS A 141 20.38 -6.40 -3.00
N LYS A 142 20.93 -5.98 -1.87
CA LYS A 142 20.13 -5.68 -0.67
C LYS A 142 19.44 -4.34 -0.82
N ILE A 143 18.30 -4.15 -0.17
CA ILE A 143 17.66 -2.83 -0.02
C ILE A 143 18.64 -1.85 0.63
N GLY A 144 19.32 -2.27 1.69
CA GLY A 144 20.18 -1.42 2.51
C GLY A 144 19.39 -0.49 3.43
N GLU A 145 20.03 0.54 3.96
CA GLU A 145 19.36 1.58 4.73
C GLU A 145 18.42 2.41 3.82
N ILE A 146 17.25 2.79 4.32
CA ILE A 146 16.34 3.69 3.61
C ILE A 146 16.48 5.09 4.20
N GLU A 147 16.85 6.06 3.35
CA GLU A 147 16.88 7.46 3.75
C GLU A 147 15.46 7.96 4.07
N MET A 148 15.30 8.45 5.30
CA MET A 148 14.05 9.01 5.78
C MET A 148 14.09 10.53 5.75
N ASN A 149 12.94 11.12 5.42
CA ASN A 149 12.75 12.54 5.70
C ASN A 149 12.54 12.74 7.20
N ASP A 150 12.52 13.99 7.62
CA ASP A 150 12.35 14.33 9.04
C ASP A 150 10.96 14.04 9.60
N VAL A 151 9.96 13.76 8.75
CA VAL A 151 8.62 13.28 9.14
C VAL A 151 8.66 11.80 9.52
N GLY A 152 9.75 11.09 9.18
CA GLY A 152 9.87 9.65 9.43
C GLY A 152 8.83 8.84 8.64
N TYR A 153 8.41 9.34 7.48
CA TYR A 153 7.41 8.72 6.60
C TYR A 153 7.84 8.78 5.13
N LYS A 154 7.73 7.67 4.41
CA LYS A 154 7.98 7.58 2.96
C LYS A 154 6.93 6.68 2.30
N MET A 155 6.66 6.91 1.02
CA MET A 155 5.81 6.06 0.20
C MET A 155 6.33 5.92 -1.23
N ALA A 156 5.87 4.92 -1.98
CA ALA A 156 6.28 4.76 -3.37
C ALA A 156 5.82 5.94 -4.24
N ALA A 157 6.65 6.27 -5.23
CA ALA A 157 6.31 7.16 -6.32
C ALA A 157 6.50 6.40 -7.63
N TYR A 158 5.41 6.17 -8.35
CA TYR A 158 5.41 5.42 -9.60
C TYR A 158 4.81 6.27 -10.73
N ARG A 159 5.59 6.45 -11.81
CA ARG A 159 5.21 7.27 -12.98
C ARG A 159 4.72 8.68 -12.61
N GLY A 160 5.36 9.32 -11.63
CA GLY A 160 5.01 10.67 -11.18
C GLY A 160 3.79 10.75 -10.26
N SER A 161 3.16 9.62 -9.92
CA SER A 161 2.06 9.56 -8.95
C SER A 161 2.50 8.84 -7.68
N MET A 162 2.00 9.30 -6.54
CA MET A 162 2.20 8.63 -5.25
C MET A 162 1.31 7.41 -5.14
N GLU A 163 1.82 6.34 -4.55
CA GLU A 163 1.09 5.10 -4.31
C GLU A 163 1.51 4.42 -3.00
N ASN A 164 0.68 3.50 -2.51
CA ASN A 164 0.85 2.84 -1.20
C ASN A 164 1.40 1.41 -1.30
N SER A 165 1.89 0.99 -2.47
CA SER A 165 2.56 -0.32 -2.65
C SER A 165 3.84 -0.45 -1.82
N ILE A 166 4.47 0.69 -1.53
CA ILE A 166 5.55 0.82 -0.57
C ILE A 166 5.17 1.90 0.43
N LEU A 167 5.27 1.59 1.72
CA LEU A 167 5.16 2.56 2.81
C LEU A 167 6.29 2.29 3.80
N ALA A 168 6.95 3.32 4.29
CA ALA A 168 7.98 3.16 5.31
C ALA A 168 7.80 4.18 6.43
N VAL A 169 7.93 3.72 7.68
CA VAL A 169 7.80 4.55 8.88
C VAL A 169 8.97 4.34 9.82
N GLU A 170 9.50 5.44 10.38
CA GLU A 170 10.62 5.43 11.34
C GLU A 170 10.20 4.95 12.74
N SER A 171 8.90 5.02 13.07
CA SER A 171 8.39 4.65 14.40
C SER A 171 6.93 4.20 14.36
N THR A 172 6.50 3.55 15.44
CA THR A 172 5.07 3.36 15.74
C THR A 172 4.33 4.71 15.82
N ASN A 173 3.02 4.67 15.62
CA ASN A 173 2.12 5.83 15.68
C ASN A 173 2.62 7.04 14.85
N ASN A 174 3.22 6.81 13.68
CA ASN A 174 3.62 7.90 12.79
C ASN A 174 2.42 8.82 12.53
N ILE A 175 2.59 10.13 12.71
CA ILE A 175 1.47 11.10 12.73
C ILE A 175 0.67 11.11 11.41
N ILE A 176 1.33 10.92 10.26
CA ILE A 176 0.69 10.90 8.94
C ILE A 176 -0.20 9.67 8.83
N VAL A 177 0.37 8.49 9.10
CA VAL A 177 -0.34 7.21 9.04
C VAL A 177 -1.49 7.19 10.06
N THR A 178 -1.27 7.76 11.25
CA THR A 178 -2.27 7.81 12.34
C THR A 178 -3.45 8.68 11.95
N ALA A 179 -3.20 9.90 11.44
CA ALA A 179 -4.25 10.81 11.02
C ALA A 179 -5.14 10.19 9.92
N VAL A 180 -4.50 9.51 8.95
CA VAL A 180 -5.20 8.85 7.85
C VAL A 180 -6.01 7.66 8.34
N TYR A 181 -5.42 6.79 9.17
CA TYR A 181 -6.12 5.65 9.73
C TYR A 181 -7.34 6.08 10.55
N ASN A 182 -7.18 7.02 11.48
CA ASN A 182 -8.27 7.51 12.33
C ASN A 182 -9.39 8.12 11.48
N THR A 183 -9.03 8.94 10.48
CA THR A 183 -10.02 9.57 9.60
C THR A 183 -10.80 8.54 8.77
N ILE A 184 -10.13 7.50 8.26
CA ILE A 184 -10.78 6.45 7.48
C ILE A 184 -11.61 5.53 8.37
N SER A 185 -11.15 5.22 9.58
CA SER A 185 -11.93 4.47 10.56
C SER A 185 -13.22 5.21 10.89
N ASP A 186 -13.14 6.51 11.19
CA ASP A 186 -14.31 7.35 11.44
C ASP A 186 -15.27 7.40 10.24
N LEU A 187 -14.74 7.42 9.01
CA LEU A 187 -15.55 7.34 7.79
C LEU A 187 -16.31 6.01 7.71
N ILE A 188 -15.64 4.89 8.01
CA ILE A 188 -16.22 3.55 7.95
C ILE A 188 -17.29 3.35 9.02
N ASP A 189 -17.03 3.85 10.22
CA ASP A 189 -17.95 3.76 11.35
C ASP A 189 -19.16 4.70 11.17
N ASN A 190 -19.03 5.76 10.36
CA ASN A 190 -20.12 6.66 10.00
C ASN A 190 -20.85 6.20 8.73
N LYS A 191 -21.90 5.41 8.92
CA LYS A 191 -22.72 4.86 7.82
C LYS A 191 -23.22 5.92 6.82
N GLU A 192 -23.70 7.07 7.29
CA GLU A 192 -24.22 8.12 6.40
C GLU A 192 -23.12 8.67 5.49
N LEU A 193 -21.95 8.96 6.06
CA LEU A 193 -20.80 9.46 5.31
C LEU A 193 -20.25 8.39 4.35
N LEU A 194 -20.19 7.13 4.79
CA LEU A 194 -19.80 6.00 3.95
C LEU A 194 -20.75 5.85 2.75
N ASP A 195 -22.06 5.93 2.97
CA ASP A 195 -23.07 5.83 1.91
C ASP A 195 -22.93 6.99 0.89
N ILE A 196 -22.62 8.21 1.35
CA ILE A 196 -22.33 9.36 0.46
C ILE A 196 -21.10 9.07 -0.41
N VAL A 197 -20.02 8.57 0.19
CA VAL A 197 -18.78 8.27 -0.54
C VAL A 197 -19.00 7.14 -1.56
N LEU A 198 -19.66 6.06 -1.15
CA LEU A 198 -19.93 4.90 -2.01
C LEU A 198 -20.93 5.22 -3.14
N SER A 199 -21.94 6.05 -2.89
CA SER A 199 -22.92 6.46 -3.91
C SER A 199 -22.30 7.32 -5.00
N LYS A 200 -21.35 8.21 -4.65
CA LYS A 200 -20.61 9.02 -5.62
C LYS A 200 -19.68 8.18 -6.50
N ARG A 201 -19.13 7.08 -5.99
CA ARG A 201 -18.32 6.15 -6.79
C ARG A 201 -19.11 5.50 -7.94
N ARG A 202 -20.41 5.23 -7.74
CA ARG A 202 -21.27 4.68 -8.81
C ARG A 202 -21.40 5.61 -10.02
N LEU A 203 -21.22 6.92 -9.83
CA LEU A 203 -21.24 7.91 -10.91
C LEU A 203 -19.92 7.95 -11.69
N VAL A 204 -18.81 7.48 -11.10
CA VAL A 204 -17.47 7.51 -11.68
C VAL A 204 -16.94 6.10 -11.96
N ALA A 205 -17.82 5.17 -12.33
CA ALA A 205 -17.52 3.75 -12.55
C ALA A 205 -16.39 3.45 -13.57
N ASN A 206 -15.87 4.48 -14.26
CA ASN A 206 -14.71 4.40 -15.15
C ASN A 206 -13.36 4.80 -14.51
N CYS A 207 -13.35 5.32 -13.27
CA CYS A 207 -12.11 5.65 -12.55
C CYS A 207 -11.92 4.68 -11.38
N VAL A 208 -11.23 3.58 -11.66
CA VAL A 208 -10.81 2.54 -10.70
C VAL A 208 -9.83 3.08 -9.63
N HIS A 209 -9.53 4.38 -9.59
CA HIS A 209 -8.29 4.91 -8.98
C HIS A 209 -8.46 5.90 -7.84
N TYR A 210 -9.67 6.15 -7.34
CA TYR A 210 -9.81 6.96 -6.14
C TYR A 210 -9.56 6.13 -4.88
N ASN A 211 -8.28 5.98 -4.54
CA ASN A 211 -7.86 5.37 -3.30
C ASN A 211 -7.80 6.43 -2.19
N HIS A 212 -8.79 6.43 -1.29
CA HIS A 212 -8.84 7.40 -0.18
C HIS A 212 -7.66 7.27 0.77
N VAL A 213 -7.06 6.08 0.90
CA VAL A 213 -5.84 5.88 1.70
C VAL A 213 -4.67 6.60 1.04
N VAL A 214 -4.39 6.35 -0.25
CA VAL A 214 -3.28 7.00 -0.97
C VAL A 214 -3.41 8.52 -0.96
N ASN A 215 -4.59 9.03 -1.31
CA ASN A 215 -4.83 10.48 -1.32
C ASN A 215 -4.76 11.07 0.10
N GLY A 216 -5.31 10.36 1.10
CA GLY A 216 -5.23 10.78 2.50
C GLY A 216 -3.78 10.87 2.97
N LEU A 217 -2.96 9.88 2.65
CA LEU A 217 -1.52 9.87 2.96
C LEU A 217 -0.80 11.05 2.30
N HIS A 218 -1.03 11.29 1.01
CA HIS A 218 -0.45 12.42 0.29
C HIS A 218 -0.86 13.76 0.92
N ILE A 219 -2.15 13.97 1.17
CA ILE A 219 -2.68 15.23 1.70
C ILE A 219 -2.18 15.48 3.11
N ALA A 220 -2.22 14.46 3.98
CA ALA A 220 -1.69 14.56 5.34
C ALA A 220 -0.20 14.91 5.31
N ALA A 221 0.58 14.27 4.45
CA ALA A 221 2.00 14.53 4.28
C ALA A 221 2.27 15.97 3.81
N ALA A 222 1.55 16.44 2.79
CA ALA A 222 1.66 17.81 2.27
C ALA A 222 1.26 18.85 3.33
N LYS A 223 0.15 18.63 4.05
CA LYS A 223 -0.31 19.53 5.12
C LYS A 223 0.65 19.60 6.29
N TYR A 224 1.21 18.47 6.72
CA TYR A 224 2.20 18.44 7.78
C TYR A 224 3.45 19.28 7.44
N VAL A 225 3.88 19.23 6.18
CA VAL A 225 4.98 20.08 5.70
C VAL A 225 4.58 21.55 5.61
N TYR A 226 3.38 21.84 5.06
CA TYR A 226 2.87 23.21 4.91
C TYR A 226 2.70 23.94 6.24
N GLU A 227 2.17 23.26 7.27
CA GLU A 227 1.97 23.81 8.61
C GLU A 227 3.26 23.87 9.45
N ASN A 228 4.43 23.76 8.81
CA ASN A 228 5.74 23.90 9.48
C ASN A 228 5.89 22.96 10.70
N LYS A 229 5.73 21.64 10.50
CA LYS A 229 6.11 20.46 11.34
C LYS A 229 5.84 20.53 12.86
N ASN A 230 6.32 21.58 13.51
CA ASN A 230 6.12 21.96 14.90
C ASN A 230 4.69 22.46 15.21
N GLU A 231 3.94 22.98 14.24
CA GLU A 231 2.56 23.47 14.47
C GLU A 231 1.46 22.49 14.04
N ALA A 232 1.84 21.47 13.25
CA ALA A 232 0.97 20.42 12.81
C ALA A 232 0.66 19.46 13.96
N THR A 233 -0.62 19.37 14.34
CA THR A 233 -1.10 18.42 15.35
C THR A 233 -1.91 17.32 14.69
N LEU A 234 -2.00 16.17 15.35
CA LEU A 234 -2.81 15.05 14.86
C LEU A 234 -4.27 15.48 14.62
N GLU A 235 -4.85 16.21 15.59
CA GLU A 235 -6.22 16.72 15.51
C GLU A 235 -6.45 17.64 14.30
N LYS A 236 -5.51 18.55 14.00
CA LYS A 236 -5.60 19.43 12.82
C LYS A 236 -5.57 18.63 11.52
N LEU A 237 -4.63 17.68 11.40
CA LEU A 237 -4.53 16.83 10.22
C LEU A 237 -5.80 16.01 10.02
N GLU A 238 -6.34 15.40 11.07
CA GLU A 238 -7.59 14.65 11.01
C GLU A 238 -8.77 15.54 10.60
N GLN A 239 -8.87 16.75 11.13
CA GLN A 239 -9.93 17.69 10.76
C GLN A 239 -9.84 18.08 9.27
N GLU A 240 -8.65 18.41 8.78
CA GLU A 240 -8.41 18.73 7.36
C GLU A 240 -8.75 17.56 6.45
N LEU A 241 -8.36 16.33 6.81
CA LEU A 241 -8.69 15.11 6.07
C LEU A 241 -10.20 14.86 6.06
N LYS A 242 -10.89 15.02 7.20
CA LYS A 242 -12.35 14.89 7.31
C LYS A 242 -13.06 15.92 6.42
N GLU A 243 -12.60 17.16 6.41
CA GLU A 243 -13.14 18.20 5.52
C GLU A 243 -12.86 17.91 4.05
N TRP A 244 -11.69 17.36 3.72
CA TRP A 244 -11.35 16.93 2.37
C TRP A 244 -12.31 15.82 1.88
N ILE A 245 -12.53 14.77 2.69
CA ILE A 245 -13.48 13.69 2.37
C ILE A 245 -14.88 14.26 2.14
N LYS A 246 -15.34 15.17 3.00
CA LYS A 246 -16.68 15.80 2.89
C LYS A 246 -16.83 16.62 1.61
N ARG A 247 -15.82 17.44 1.27
CA ARG A 247 -15.85 18.34 0.10
C ARG A 247 -15.90 17.62 -1.25
N ASN A 248 -15.50 16.36 -1.32
CA ASN A 248 -15.56 15.43 -2.47
C ASN A 248 -14.77 15.81 -3.74
N PHE A 249 -13.91 14.87 -4.15
CA PHE A 249 -13.52 14.43 -5.50
C PHE A 249 -13.13 15.41 -6.63
N ASP A 250 -13.10 16.73 -6.44
CA ASP A 250 -12.40 17.64 -7.36
C ASP A 250 -10.87 17.66 -7.07
N THR A 251 -10.33 16.48 -6.73
CA THR A 251 -9.17 16.24 -5.87
C THR A 251 -7.85 16.77 -6.42
N MET A 252 -7.69 16.77 -7.75
CA MET A 252 -6.44 17.24 -8.36
C MET A 252 -6.23 18.74 -8.18
N LYS A 253 -7.30 19.56 -8.25
CA LYS A 253 -7.17 21.02 -8.13
C LYS A 253 -6.69 21.48 -6.75
N MET A 254 -7.02 20.73 -5.69
CA MET A 254 -6.58 21.08 -4.32
C MET A 254 -5.14 20.67 -4.07
N ILE A 255 -4.73 19.48 -4.51
CA ILE A 255 -3.34 19.03 -4.40
C ILE A 255 -2.44 20.00 -5.17
N ASP A 256 -2.83 20.42 -6.38
CA ASP A 256 -2.08 21.41 -7.17
C ASP A 256 -2.03 22.81 -6.51
N ASN A 257 -3.13 23.24 -5.88
CA ASN A 257 -3.21 24.55 -5.20
C ASN A 257 -2.44 24.60 -3.87
N ASP A 258 -2.34 23.48 -3.15
CA ASP A 258 -1.54 23.41 -1.93
C ASP A 258 -0.07 23.16 -2.27
N ASN A 259 0.25 22.29 -3.24
CA ASN A 259 1.61 22.07 -3.72
C ASN A 259 2.22 23.35 -4.32
N SER A 260 1.45 24.17 -5.03
CA SER A 260 1.94 25.45 -5.58
C SER A 260 2.30 26.49 -4.51
N LYS A 261 1.86 26.32 -3.26
CA LYS A 261 2.25 27.16 -2.12
C LYS A 261 3.45 26.60 -1.35
N ILE A 262 3.76 25.33 -1.53
CA ILE A 262 4.90 24.66 -0.91
C ILE A 262 6.05 24.71 -1.92
N ASN A 263 7.15 25.38 -1.59
CA ASN A 263 8.36 25.35 -2.41
C ASN A 263 9.14 24.03 -2.19
N LEU A 264 8.45 22.89 -2.33
CA LEU A 264 8.95 21.53 -2.14
C LEU A 264 8.20 20.59 -3.08
N ASP A 265 8.94 19.78 -3.82
CA ASP A 265 8.34 18.66 -4.56
C ASP A 265 7.95 17.56 -3.55
N ILE A 266 6.66 17.50 -3.22
CA ILE A 266 6.10 16.52 -2.27
C ILE A 266 6.33 15.08 -2.74
N ASN A 267 6.26 14.83 -4.05
CA ASN A 267 6.48 13.49 -4.59
C ASN A 267 7.93 13.07 -4.38
N GLU A 268 8.89 13.93 -4.69
CA GLU A 268 10.31 13.64 -4.44
C GLU A 268 10.60 13.52 -2.93
N TYR A 269 10.04 14.42 -2.12
CA TYR A 269 10.31 14.48 -0.68
C TYR A 269 9.84 13.23 0.07
N PHE A 270 8.67 12.70 -0.31
CA PHE A 270 8.10 11.51 0.31
C PHE A 270 8.39 10.21 -0.45
N SER A 271 9.00 10.27 -1.64
CA SER A 271 9.37 9.09 -2.41
C SER A 271 10.34 8.19 -1.62
N CYS A 272 9.91 6.93 -1.44
CA CYS A 272 10.73 5.83 -0.97
C CYS A 272 11.58 5.32 -2.13
N LYS A 273 12.90 5.34 -1.96
CA LYS A 273 13.88 4.87 -2.94
C LYS A 273 14.71 3.76 -2.31
N GLY A 274 15.00 2.71 -3.09
CA GLY A 274 15.81 1.58 -2.64
C GLY A 274 16.08 0.59 -3.78
N ASN A 275 16.76 -0.52 -3.48
CA ASN A 275 17.06 -1.57 -4.45
C ASN A 275 15.90 -2.58 -4.60
N PHE A 276 14.76 -2.10 -5.07
CA PHE A 276 13.57 -2.90 -5.38
C PHE A 276 12.97 -2.47 -6.71
N ASP A 277 12.30 -3.41 -7.38
CA ASP A 277 11.58 -3.18 -8.64
C ASP A 277 10.08 -3.18 -8.38
N ILE A 278 9.39 -2.14 -8.84
CA ILE A 278 7.92 -2.09 -8.86
C ILE A 278 7.44 -2.74 -10.16
N LYS A 279 6.72 -3.87 -10.07
CA LYS A 279 5.99 -4.45 -11.20
C LYS A 279 4.55 -3.98 -11.17
N ASN A 280 3.88 -3.98 -12.33
CA ASN A 280 2.46 -3.66 -12.39
C ASN A 280 1.65 -4.94 -12.17
N ASP A 281 1.01 -5.09 -11.02
CA ASP A 281 0.11 -6.19 -10.75
C ASP A 281 -1.36 -5.73 -10.72
N LEU A 282 -2.14 -6.25 -11.66
CA LEU A 282 -3.55 -5.93 -11.83
C LEU A 282 -4.47 -7.02 -11.26
N SER A 283 -3.94 -7.94 -10.44
CA SER A 283 -4.70 -9.04 -9.82
C SER A 283 -6.00 -8.55 -9.17
N TRP A 284 -5.98 -7.33 -8.61
CA TRP A 284 -7.11 -6.76 -7.88
C TRP A 284 -8.06 -5.88 -8.70
N THR A 285 -7.75 -5.59 -9.97
CA THR A 285 -8.49 -4.60 -10.78
C THR A 285 -9.24 -5.19 -11.99
N GLY A 286 -8.98 -6.45 -12.37
CA GLY A 286 -9.63 -7.10 -13.52
C GLY A 286 -11.01 -7.71 -13.25
N LYS A 287 -11.92 -7.66 -14.24
CA LYS A 287 -13.22 -8.36 -14.23
C LYS A 287 -13.11 -9.88 -14.45
N ASN A 288 -12.01 -10.36 -15.03
CA ASN A 288 -11.73 -11.79 -15.26
C ASN A 288 -10.63 -12.28 -14.29
N GLN A 289 -11.00 -12.44 -13.02
CA GLN A 289 -10.17 -13.02 -11.96
C GLN A 289 -10.32 -14.54 -11.82
N CYS A 290 -11.06 -15.18 -12.73
CA CYS A 290 -11.13 -16.63 -12.82
C CYS A 290 -9.68 -17.16 -12.84
N ASN A 291 -9.28 -17.86 -11.78
CA ASN A 291 -7.97 -18.52 -11.60
C ASN A 291 -6.93 -17.81 -10.70
N LEU A 292 -7.28 -16.84 -9.86
CA LEU A 292 -6.32 -16.33 -8.84
C LEU A 292 -5.71 -17.48 -8.00
N TYR A 293 -6.54 -18.48 -7.67
CA TYR A 293 -6.18 -19.69 -6.93
C TYR A 293 -6.16 -20.96 -7.79
N GLY A 294 -6.35 -20.84 -9.10
CA GLY A 294 -6.37 -21.96 -10.02
C GLY A 294 -4.97 -22.35 -10.47
N ASN A 295 -4.79 -23.64 -10.80
CA ASN A 295 -3.59 -24.19 -11.43
C ASN A 295 -3.72 -24.30 -12.96
N ASP A 296 -4.77 -23.73 -13.55
CA ASP A 296 -5.10 -23.98 -14.95
C ASP A 296 -4.14 -23.23 -15.89
N ASN A 297 -3.32 -24.01 -16.61
CA ASN A 297 -2.57 -23.62 -17.81
C ASN A 297 -3.48 -23.33 -19.02
N GLY A 298 -4.71 -22.86 -18.77
CA GLY A 298 -5.66 -22.55 -19.82
C GLY A 298 -5.22 -21.28 -20.53
N ASN A 299 -4.84 -21.41 -21.80
CA ASN A 299 -4.81 -20.33 -22.79
C ASN A 299 -6.16 -19.59 -22.77
N SER A 300 -6.32 -18.65 -21.84
CA SER A 300 -7.29 -17.59 -21.98
C SER A 300 -6.55 -16.49 -22.70
N GLU A 301 -6.73 -16.42 -24.02
CA GLU A 301 -6.47 -15.20 -24.78
C GLU A 301 -7.32 -14.10 -24.15
N ILE A 302 -6.73 -13.37 -23.21
CA ILE A 302 -7.28 -12.11 -22.76
C ILE A 302 -6.77 -11.11 -23.77
N ASN A 303 -7.67 -10.60 -24.61
CA ASN A 303 -7.45 -9.35 -25.30
C ASN A 303 -7.01 -8.35 -24.24
N ASP A 304 -5.73 -7.97 -24.26
CA ASP A 304 -5.24 -6.80 -23.56
C ASP A 304 -6.23 -5.70 -23.93
N ILE A 305 -7.02 -5.27 -22.95
CA ILE A 305 -7.71 -4.00 -23.10
C ILE A 305 -6.55 -3.02 -23.09
N ASP A 306 -6.13 -2.62 -24.30
CA ASP A 306 -5.38 -1.40 -24.53
C ASP A 306 -6.16 -0.29 -23.82
N ILE A 307 -5.83 -0.07 -22.55
CA ILE A 307 -6.10 1.20 -21.92
C ILE A 307 -5.18 2.14 -22.67
N ASN A 308 -5.73 2.74 -23.72
CA ASN A 308 -5.08 3.78 -24.49
C ASN A 308 -4.91 4.99 -23.57
N ILE A 309 -3.89 4.92 -22.71
CA ILE A 309 -3.37 6.06 -21.98
C ILE A 309 -2.63 6.87 -23.03
N ASN A 310 -3.38 7.72 -23.73
CA ASN A 310 -2.83 8.79 -24.56
C ASN A 310 -2.19 9.83 -23.64
N ASP A 311 -1.15 9.45 -22.91
CA ASP A 311 -0.23 10.39 -22.28
C ASP A 311 0.83 10.72 -23.31
N LYS A 312 0.67 11.90 -23.92
CA LYS A 312 1.77 12.58 -24.58
C LYS A 312 2.87 12.74 -23.55
N ALA A 313 3.87 11.87 -23.62
CA ALA A 313 5.16 12.09 -23.00
C ALA A 313 5.69 13.44 -23.50
N GLN A 314 5.58 14.49 -22.69
CA GLN A 314 6.40 15.67 -22.86
C GLN A 314 7.80 15.29 -22.41
N THR A 315 8.63 14.88 -23.37
CA THR A 315 10.08 15.00 -23.26
C THR A 315 10.41 16.47 -23.00
N ILE A 316 10.77 16.79 -21.76
CA ILE A 316 11.41 18.06 -21.43
C ILE A 316 12.82 18.00 -22.03
N ASP A 317 13.01 18.70 -23.14
CA ASP A 317 14.32 18.89 -23.76
C ASP A 317 15.13 19.87 -22.89
N ASN A 318 16.24 19.38 -22.32
CA ASN A 318 17.11 20.10 -21.37
C ASN A 318 17.92 21.26 -22.01
N ASN A 319 17.48 21.81 -23.14
CA ASN A 319 18.20 22.84 -23.90
C ASN A 319 17.70 24.28 -23.71
N GLU A 320 16.60 24.53 -22.98
CA GLU A 320 16.07 25.90 -22.81
C GLU A 320 16.59 26.68 -21.58
N ILE A 321 17.30 26.05 -20.64
CA ILE A 321 17.77 26.75 -19.42
C ILE A 321 19.05 27.59 -19.65
N LYS A 322 19.67 27.54 -20.84
CA LYS A 322 20.89 28.34 -21.15
C LYS A 322 20.66 29.68 -21.87
N ARG A 323 19.42 30.14 -22.08
CA ARG A 323 19.18 31.41 -22.80
C ARG A 323 18.74 32.63 -21.98
N ASN A 324 18.50 32.50 -20.67
CA ASN A 324 18.11 33.64 -19.83
C ASN A 324 19.12 33.97 -18.71
N LYS A 325 20.42 34.02 -19.06
CA LYS A 325 21.42 34.80 -18.33
C LYS A 325 22.29 35.55 -19.33
N GLY A 326 21.85 36.76 -19.68
CA GLY A 326 22.58 37.65 -20.56
C GLY A 326 21.71 38.83 -21.03
N ILE A 327 21.46 39.77 -20.12
CA ILE A 327 21.72 41.22 -20.21
C ILE A 327 21.49 41.78 -18.80
#